data_AF-A0A433CW86-F1
#
_entry.id   AF-A0A433CW86-F1
#
_cell.length_a   1.000
_cell.length_b   1.000
_cell.length_c   1.000
_cell.angle_alpha   90.00
_cell.angle_beta   90.00
_cell.angle_gamma   90.00
#
_symmetry.space_group_name_H-M   'P 1'
#
loop_
_entity.id
_entity.type
_entity.pdbx_description
1 polymer ?
#
loop_
_entity_poly.entity_id
_entity_poly.type
_entity_poly.pdbx_seq_one_letter_code
_entity_poly.pdbx_strand_id
1 'polypeptide(L)'
;MLVWFIFLPLVAYVGPHLNIFTEYLGIIPRLYGNIQFWLYIILVPLLANIRDFVYKYIKRMYQPLSYHYVQEIQKFNIPDYRPRMDRFRQAVNKVRRIQRLKRNRGYAFSQNESGQNKIIRVYDTTQQKPLG
;
A
#
# COMPACT_ATOMS: atom_id res chain seq x y z
N MET A 1 20.49 18.44 -2.13
CA MET A 1 21.24 19.54 -1.49
C MET A 1 22.26 19.04 -0.47
N LEU A 2 21.87 18.32 0.59
CA LEU A 2 22.80 17.87 1.64
C LEU A 2 23.99 17.04 1.11
N VAL A 3 23.73 16.10 0.20
CA VAL A 3 24.78 15.29 -0.43
C VAL A 3 25.82 16.17 -1.14
N TRP A 4 25.38 17.23 -1.82
CA TRP A 4 26.28 18.15 -2.53
C TRP A 4 27.13 18.99 -1.57
N PHE A 5 26.55 19.45 -0.46
CA PHE A 5 27.29 20.21 0.57
C PHE A 5 28.35 19.38 1.29
N ILE A 6 28.20 18.06 1.35
CA ILE A 6 29.21 17.13 1.90
C ILE A 6 30.25 16.79 0.82
N PHE A 7 29.80 16.57 -0.40
CA PHE A 7 30.65 16.21 -1.53
C PHE A 7 31.66 17.33 -1.87
N LEU A 8 31.21 18.59 -1.91
CA LEU A 8 32.05 19.70 -2.36
C LEU A 8 33.30 19.92 -1.48
N PRO A 9 33.18 19.96 -0.13
CA PRO A 9 34.36 20.02 0.74
C PRO A 9 35.25 18.78 0.63
N LEU A 10 34.65 17.59 0.53
CA LEU A 10 35.39 16.33 0.40
C LEU A 10 36.27 16.34 -0.85
N VAL A 11 35.73 16.75 -2.01
CA VAL A 11 36.49 16.81 -3.26
C VAL A 11 37.50 17.96 -3.26
N ALA A 12 37.15 19.13 -2.72
CA ALA A 12 38.07 20.27 -2.69
C ALA A 12 39.27 20.05 -1.75
N TYR A 13 39.16 19.22 -0.71
CA TYR A 13 40.30 18.85 0.14
C TYR A 13 41.06 17.61 -0.35
N VAL A 14 40.37 16.56 -0.82
CA VAL A 14 41.01 15.30 -1.23
C VAL A 14 41.53 15.36 -2.67
N GLY A 15 40.83 16.04 -3.58
CA GLY A 15 41.18 16.13 -5.00
C GLY A 15 42.60 16.64 -5.28
N PRO A 16 43.02 17.77 -4.69
CA PRO A 16 44.37 18.30 -4.89
C PRO A 16 45.48 17.32 -4.50
N HIS A 17 45.26 16.44 -3.52
CA HIS A 17 46.22 15.41 -3.11
C HIS A 17 46.38 14.28 -4.15
N LEU A 18 45.42 14.13 -5.05
CA LEU A 18 45.40 13.13 -6.12
C LEU A 18 45.73 13.74 -7.50
N ASN A 19 46.10 15.04 -7.57
CA ASN A 19 46.26 15.80 -8.82
C ASN A 19 44.99 15.85 -9.70
N ILE A 20 43.81 15.77 -9.07
CA ILE A 20 42.50 15.83 -9.74
C ILE A 20 41.75 17.05 -9.17
N PHE A 21 41.11 17.87 -10.01
CA PHE A 21 40.38 19.07 -9.58
C PHE A 21 41.25 20.10 -8.82
N THR A 22 42.44 20.41 -9.34
CA THR A 22 43.35 21.42 -8.77
C THR A 22 42.75 22.82 -8.71
N GLU A 23 41.73 23.09 -9.52
CA GLU A 23 40.99 24.35 -9.59
C GLU A 23 40.13 24.61 -8.35
N TYR A 24 39.83 23.58 -7.56
CA TYR A 24 39.00 23.71 -6.34
C TYR A 24 39.82 24.05 -5.10
N LEU A 25 41.13 24.21 -5.22
CA LEU A 25 42.00 24.55 -4.11
C LEU A 25 41.63 25.93 -3.54
N GLY A 26 41.26 25.95 -2.25
CA GLY A 26 40.89 27.18 -1.56
C GLY A 26 39.49 27.74 -1.90
N ILE A 27 38.67 26.98 -2.63
CA ILE A 27 37.32 27.44 -3.02
C ILE A 27 36.34 27.49 -1.84
N ILE A 28 36.45 26.56 -0.90
CA ILE A 28 35.54 26.41 0.26
C ILE A 28 35.47 27.68 1.11
N PRO A 29 36.59 28.24 1.63
CA PRO A 29 36.54 29.45 2.45
C PRO A 29 36.00 30.66 1.68
N ARG A 30 36.19 30.71 0.35
CA ARG A 30 35.66 31.77 -0.51
C ARG A 30 34.15 31.64 -0.77
N LEU A 31 33.64 30.42 -0.89
CA LEU A 31 32.20 30.15 -1.09
C LEU A 31 31.43 30.19 0.23
N TYR A 32 31.81 29.38 1.22
CA TYR A 32 31.05 29.21 2.46
C TYR A 32 31.25 30.38 3.43
N GLY A 33 32.39 31.08 3.36
CA GLY A 33 32.61 32.31 4.13
C GLY A 33 31.90 33.54 3.55
N ASN A 34 31.36 33.44 2.34
CA ASN A 34 30.67 34.53 1.66
C ASN A 34 29.16 34.47 1.95
N ILE A 35 28.59 35.57 2.47
CA ILE A 35 27.17 35.62 2.82
C ILE A 35 26.26 35.72 1.60
N GLN A 36 26.71 36.35 0.52
CA GLN A 36 25.94 36.45 -0.72
C GLN A 36 25.67 35.05 -1.31
N PHE A 37 26.62 34.12 -1.21
CA PHE A 37 26.43 32.73 -1.64
C PHE A 37 25.22 32.06 -0.95
N TRP A 38 25.14 32.17 0.37
CA TRP A 38 24.03 31.61 1.14
C TRP A 38 22.69 32.27 0.82
N LEU A 39 22.69 33.59 0.60
CA LEU A 39 21.49 34.31 0.19
C LEU A 39 21.01 33.86 -1.20
N TYR A 40 21.90 33.69 -2.16
CA TYR A 40 21.54 33.24 -3.50
C TYR A 40 21.01 31.80 -3.53
N ILE A 41 21.54 30.90 -2.70
CA ILE A 41 21.02 29.53 -2.57
C ILE A 41 19.54 29.51 -2.17
N ILE A 42 19.07 30.50 -1.42
CA ILE A 42 17.68 30.58 -0.98
C ILE A 42 16.86 31.39 -1.99
N LEU A 43 17.35 32.57 -2.34
CA LEU A 43 16.61 33.55 -3.12
C LEU A 43 16.40 33.12 -4.58
N VAL A 44 17.40 32.48 -5.21
CA VAL A 44 17.29 32.06 -6.61
C VAL A 44 16.24 30.95 -6.77
N PRO A 45 16.25 29.85 -5.99
CA PRO A 45 15.18 28.86 -6.07
C PRO A 45 13.81 29.42 -5.69
N LEU A 46 13.72 30.31 -4.70
CA LEU A 46 12.44 30.94 -4.36
C LEU A 46 11.88 31.71 -5.55
N LEU A 47 12.66 32.61 -6.16
CA LEU A 47 12.22 33.38 -7.32
C LEU A 47 11.87 32.49 -8.51
N ALA A 48 12.68 31.46 -8.79
CA ALA A 48 12.42 30.51 -9.87
C ALA A 48 11.10 29.74 -9.66
N ASN A 49 10.77 29.37 -8.42
CA ASN A 49 9.56 28.60 -8.10
C ASN A 49 8.30 29.47 -7.90
N ILE A 50 8.39 30.79 -7.76
CA ILE A 50 7.21 31.67 -7.57
C ILE A 50 6.21 31.48 -8.71
N ARG A 51 6.67 31.53 -9.97
CA ARG A 51 5.80 31.36 -11.14
C ARG A 51 5.03 30.04 -11.08
N ASP A 52 5.75 28.94 -10.83
CA ASP A 52 5.18 27.60 -10.82
C ASP A 52 4.22 27.41 -9.65
N PHE A 53 4.56 27.96 -8.49
CA PHE A 53 3.68 27.97 -7.32
C PHE A 53 2.40 28.76 -7.58
N VAL A 54 2.49 29.95 -8.17
CA VAL A 54 1.34 30.80 -8.53
C VAL A 54 0.47 30.09 -9.57
N TYR A 55 1.06 29.51 -10.62
CA TYR A 55 0.30 28.75 -11.62
C TYR A 55 -0.44 27.57 -11.00
N LYS A 56 0.24 26.80 -10.13
CA LYS A 56 -0.37 25.67 -9.41
C LYS A 56 -1.52 26.12 -8.52
N TYR A 57 -1.37 27.26 -7.83
CA TYR A 57 -2.42 27.86 -7.01
C TYR A 57 -3.62 28.27 -7.86
N ILE A 58 -3.40 29.04 -8.92
CA ILE A 58 -4.48 29.51 -9.82
C ILE A 58 -5.23 28.33 -10.43
N LYS A 59 -4.49 27.33 -10.92
CA LYS A 59 -5.10 26.12 -11.51
C LYS A 59 -5.97 25.38 -10.50
N ARG A 60 -5.51 25.24 -9.24
CA ARG A 60 -6.29 24.55 -8.22
C ARG A 60 -7.52 25.34 -7.74
N MET A 61 -7.42 26.66 -7.68
CA MET A 61 -8.49 27.53 -7.16
C MET A 61 -9.56 27.83 -8.21
N TYR A 62 -9.17 28.17 -9.43
CA TYR A 62 -10.09 28.68 -10.45
C TYR A 62 -10.39 27.68 -11.56
N GLN A 63 -9.52 26.69 -11.79
CA GLN A 63 -9.69 25.66 -12.82
C GLN A 63 -9.44 24.23 -12.30
N PRO A 64 -10.12 23.82 -11.21
CA PRO A 64 -9.94 22.48 -10.63
C PRO A 64 -10.39 21.39 -11.60
N LEU A 65 -9.62 20.31 -11.62
CA LEU A 65 -9.91 19.08 -12.35
C LEU A 65 -10.59 18.08 -11.41
N SER A 66 -11.30 17.08 -11.96
CA SER A 66 -12.08 16.11 -11.18
C SER A 66 -11.30 15.46 -10.03
N TYR A 67 -10.02 15.16 -10.23
CA TYR A 67 -9.18 14.56 -9.17
C TYR A 67 -8.86 15.52 -8.02
N HIS A 68 -8.84 16.84 -8.23
CA HIS A 68 -8.61 17.83 -7.17
C HIS A 68 -9.77 17.80 -6.16
N TYR A 69 -11.00 17.66 -6.64
CA TYR A 69 -12.17 17.50 -5.77
C TYR A 69 -12.10 16.21 -4.94
N VAL A 70 -11.69 15.10 -5.55
CA VAL A 70 -11.53 13.82 -4.83
C VAL A 70 -10.46 13.92 -3.75
N GLN A 71 -9.33 14.56 -4.04
CA GLN A 71 -8.26 14.80 -3.05
C GLN A 71 -8.73 15.65 -1.87
N GLU A 72 -9.56 16.66 -2.13
CA GLU A 72 -10.13 17.51 -1.07
C GLU A 72 -11.10 16.75 -0.18
N ILE A 73 -11.97 15.93 -0.78
CA ILE A 73 -12.86 15.03 -0.02
C ILE A 73 -12.04 14.03 0.82
N GLN A 74 -10.99 13.45 0.25
CA GLN A 74 -10.10 12.53 0.96
C GLN A 74 -9.33 13.19 2.11
N LYS A 75 -8.96 14.48 1.99
CA LYS A 75 -8.27 15.22 3.06
C LYS A 75 -9.08 15.23 4.35
N PHE A 76 -10.40 15.31 4.27
CA PHE A 76 -11.28 15.27 5.44
C PHE A 76 -11.36 13.88 6.08
N ASN A 77 -10.75 12.86 5.46
CA ASN A 77 -10.75 11.46 5.89
C ASN A 77 -12.12 11.02 6.41
N ILE A 78 -13.17 11.43 5.70
CA ILE A 78 -14.53 11.11 6.06
C ILE A 78 -14.58 9.58 6.03
N PRO A 79 -14.90 8.93 7.17
CA PRO A 79 -15.04 7.49 7.16
C PRO A 79 -16.08 7.18 6.09
N ASP A 80 -15.70 6.33 5.13
CA ASP A 80 -16.54 5.96 4.01
C ASP A 80 -17.72 5.18 4.59
N TYR A 81 -18.73 5.92 5.08
CA TYR A 81 -19.82 5.39 5.85
C TYR A 81 -20.67 4.60 4.86
N ARG A 82 -20.36 3.31 4.77
CA ARG A 82 -21.13 2.28 4.08
C ARG A 82 -21.94 1.47 5.09
N PRO A 83 -22.74 2.08 6.00
CA PRO A 83 -23.49 1.38 7.06
C PRO A 83 -24.57 0.46 6.49
N ARG A 84 -24.99 0.71 5.25
CA ARG A 84 -25.95 -0.11 4.53
C ARG A 84 -25.30 -1.36 3.95
N MET A 85 -23.98 -1.38 3.76
CA MET A 85 -23.31 -2.52 3.15
C MET A 85 -23.27 -3.71 4.10
N ASP A 86 -23.03 -3.51 5.40
CA ASP A 86 -23.00 -4.61 6.36
C ASP A 86 -24.38 -5.19 6.62
N ARG A 87 -25.40 -4.33 6.78
CA ARG A 87 -26.80 -4.76 6.87
C ARG A 87 -27.26 -5.47 5.59
N PHE A 88 -26.88 -4.94 4.42
CA PHE A 88 -27.17 -5.56 3.13
C PHE A 88 -26.46 -6.91 2.97
N ARG A 89 -25.17 -7.01 3.36
CA ARG A 89 -24.41 -8.27 3.36
C ARG A 89 -25.06 -9.31 4.26
N GLN A 90 -25.48 -8.92 5.47
CA GLN A 90 -26.20 -9.82 6.39
C GLN A 90 -27.53 -10.30 5.79
N ALA A 91 -28.30 -9.38 5.18
CA ALA A 91 -29.56 -9.71 4.52
C ALA A 91 -29.36 -10.67 3.33
N VAL A 92 -28.39 -10.38 2.45
CA VAL A 92 -28.03 -11.24 1.30
C VAL A 92 -27.56 -12.62 1.78
N ASN A 93 -26.72 -12.68 2.82
CA ASN A 93 -26.27 -13.94 3.41
C ASN A 93 -27.42 -14.74 4.03
N LYS A 94 -28.39 -14.07 4.66
CA LYS A 94 -29.62 -14.70 5.18
C LYS A 94 -30.46 -15.29 4.05
N VAL A 95 -30.71 -14.52 2.99
CA VAL A 95 -31.44 -15.00 1.79
C VAL A 95 -30.73 -16.20 1.16
N ARG A 96 -29.40 -16.15 1.01
CA ARG A 96 -28.61 -17.26 0.49
C ARG A 96 -28.73 -18.54 1.33
N ARG A 97 -28.70 -18.43 2.67
CA ARG A 97 -28.92 -19.57 3.57
C ARG A 97 -30.32 -20.16 3.39
N ILE A 98 -31.34 -19.32 3.33
CA ILE A 98 -32.74 -19.76 3.13
C ILE A 98 -32.89 -20.47 1.78
N GLN A 99 -32.30 -19.93 0.71
CA GLN A 99 -32.33 -20.57 -0.61
C GLN A 99 -31.64 -21.95 -0.61
N ARG A 100 -30.51 -22.09 0.10
CA ARG A 100 -29.84 -23.39 0.27
C ARG A 100 -30.70 -24.39 1.02
N LEU A 101 -31.37 -23.95 2.10
CA LEU A 101 -32.32 -24.79 2.84
C LEU A 101 -33.51 -25.20 1.97
N LYS A 102 -34.08 -24.27 1.18
CA LYS A 102 -35.16 -24.57 0.22
C LYS A 102 -34.74 -25.54 -0.89
N ARG A 103 -33.46 -25.54 -1.26
CA ARG A 103 -32.88 -26.48 -2.24
C ARG A 103 -32.32 -27.76 -1.60
N ASN A 104 -32.46 -27.93 -0.28
CA ASN A 104 -32.01 -29.13 0.39
C ASN A 104 -32.91 -30.31 -0.06
N ARG A 105 -32.29 -31.40 -0.52
CA ARG A 105 -32.97 -32.61 -1.00
C ARG A 105 -33.23 -33.64 0.11
N GLY A 106 -32.89 -33.31 1.36
CA GLY A 106 -33.14 -34.17 2.51
C GLY A 106 -32.24 -35.41 2.56
N TYR A 107 -31.08 -35.39 1.90
CA TYR A 107 -30.10 -36.47 2.03
C TYR A 107 -29.58 -36.51 3.46
N ALA A 108 -29.87 -37.60 4.15
CA ALA A 108 -29.35 -37.91 5.47
C ALA A 108 -28.89 -39.37 5.46
N PHE A 109 -27.68 -39.62 5.96
CA PHE A 109 -27.12 -40.95 6.04
C PHE A 109 -26.42 -41.09 7.39
N SER A 110 -26.88 -42.06 8.18
CA SER A 110 -26.29 -42.37 9.49
C SER A 110 -25.39 -43.59 9.31
N GLN A 111 -24.08 -43.38 9.31
CA GLN A 111 -23.08 -44.44 9.21
C GLN A 111 -21.89 -44.09 10.10
N ASN A 112 -21.35 -45.08 10.81
CA ASN A 112 -20.11 -44.93 11.57
C ASN A 112 -18.92 -44.84 10.60
N GLU A 113 -17.98 -43.93 10.84
CA GLU A 113 -16.83 -43.68 9.96
C GLU A 113 -15.87 -44.89 9.84
N SER A 114 -15.93 -45.85 10.76
CA SER A 114 -14.97 -46.95 10.87
C SER A 114 -15.62 -48.32 10.99
N GLY A 115 -14.95 -49.34 10.44
CA GLY A 115 -15.28 -50.76 10.66
C GLY A 115 -16.24 -51.41 9.66
N GLN A 116 -16.97 -50.64 8.85
CA GLN A 116 -17.96 -51.17 7.90
C GLN A 116 -17.34 -52.18 6.92
N ASN A 117 -16.18 -51.85 6.34
CA ASN A 117 -15.47 -52.71 5.40
C ASN A 117 -14.98 -54.02 6.03
N LYS A 118 -14.66 -54.02 7.33
CA LYS A 118 -14.21 -55.21 8.04
C LYS A 118 -15.39 -56.16 8.29
N ILE A 119 -16.53 -55.62 8.72
CA ILE A 119 -17.74 -56.41 8.99
C ILE A 119 -18.18 -57.15 7.72
N ILE A 120 -18.23 -56.49 6.57
CA ILE A 120 -18.64 -57.11 5.28
C ILE A 120 -17.78 -58.32 4.91
N ARG A 121 -16.48 -58.32 5.25
CA ARG A 121 -15.56 -59.40 4.90
C ARG A 121 -15.55 -60.57 5.88
N VAL A 122 -16.16 -60.42 7.07
CA VAL A 122 -16.09 -61.41 8.15
C VAL A 122 -17.30 -62.36 8.14
N TYR A 123 -18.43 -61.94 7.60
CA TYR A 123 -19.67 -62.74 7.63
C TYR A 123 -19.94 -63.39 6.26
N ASP A 124 -20.07 -64.72 6.25
CA ASP A 124 -20.61 -65.49 5.12
C ASP A 124 -22.01 -65.98 5.50
N THR A 125 -23.01 -65.62 4.69
CA THR A 125 -24.43 -65.94 4.95
C THR A 125 -24.86 -67.30 4.40
N THR A 126 -24.00 -67.95 3.62
CA THR A 126 -24.28 -69.28 3.04
C THR A 126 -24.02 -70.42 4.02
N GLN A 127 -23.25 -70.17 5.08
CA GLN A 127 -22.94 -71.16 6.11
C GLN A 127 -23.98 -71.11 7.24
N GLN A 128 -24.55 -72.27 7.57
CA GLN A 128 -25.46 -72.37 8.71
C GLN A 128 -24.67 -72.29 10.02
N LYS A 129 -25.28 -71.64 11.01
CA LYS A 129 -24.69 -71.51 12.34
C LYS A 129 -24.43 -72.92 12.91
N PRO A 130 -23.24 -73.21 13.44
CA PRO A 130 -22.98 -74.51 14.04
C PRO A 130 -23.97 -74.76 15.17
N LEU A 131 -24.67 -75.90 15.10
CA LEU A 131 -25.53 -76.40 16.16
C LEU A 131 -24.62 -76.90 17.29
N GLY A 132 -24.50 -76.09 18.34
CA GLY A 132 -24.01 -76.53 19.64
C GLY A 132 -25.14 -77.15 20.42
#